data_AF-B4JF98-F1
#
_entry.id   AF-B4JF98-F1
#
_cell.length_a   1.000
_cell.length_b   1.000
_cell.length_c   1.000
_cell.angle_alpha   90.00
_cell.angle_beta   90.00
_cell.angle_gamma   90.00
#
_symmetry.space_group_name_H-M   'P 1'
#
loop_
_entity.id
_entity.type
_entity.pdbx_description
1 polymer ?
#
loop_
_entity_poly.entity_id
_entity_poly.type
_entity_poly.pdbx_seq_one_letter_code
_entity_poly.pdbx_strand_id
1 'polypeptide(L)'
;MSDPRIRYLKKLTNTVLFLLNRQQFHMHQIDVEQDRLKASINRSEANHKKLEHMNLIREYQLLLTECSSQLDKQQKKLYKYLEMHPDLEDVKLYQQADSDSKDSLSTA
;
A
#
# COMPACT_ATOMS: atom_id res chain seq x y z
N MET A 1 11.15 -4.33 -31.44
CA MET A 1 10.61 -3.28 -30.56
C MET A 1 9.67 -3.93 -29.56
N SER A 2 9.77 -3.63 -28.25
CA SER A 2 8.86 -4.22 -27.25
C SER A 2 7.44 -3.68 -27.46
N ASP A 3 6.44 -4.58 -27.45
CA ASP A 3 5.01 -4.26 -27.58
C ASP A 3 4.64 -3.13 -26.60
N PRO A 4 4.13 -1.98 -27.10
CA PRO A 4 3.70 -0.86 -26.26
C PRO A 4 2.68 -1.26 -25.20
N ARG A 5 1.83 -2.25 -25.47
CA ARG A 5 0.80 -2.75 -24.57
C ARG A 5 1.42 -3.46 -23.36
N ILE A 6 2.37 -4.34 -23.61
CA ILE A 6 3.15 -5.04 -22.57
C ILE A 6 3.92 -4.03 -21.70
N ARG A 7 4.51 -3.00 -22.32
CA ARG A 7 5.24 -1.95 -21.59
C ARG A 7 4.32 -1.16 -20.67
N TYR A 8 3.11 -0.84 -21.15
CA TYR A 8 2.13 -0.12 -20.36
C TYR A 8 1.54 -0.97 -19.24
N LEU A 9 1.24 -2.24 -19.51
CA LEU A 9 0.84 -3.22 -18.49
C LEU A 9 1.88 -3.28 -17.36
N LYS A 10 3.16 -3.47 -17.72
CA LYS A 10 4.27 -3.49 -16.75
C LYS A 10 4.33 -2.21 -15.90
N LYS A 11 4.09 -1.04 -16.51
CA LYS A 11 4.04 0.23 -15.77
C LYS A 11 2.89 0.26 -14.76
N LEU A 12 1.69 -0.19 -15.15
CA LEU A 12 0.53 -0.26 -14.26
C LEU A 12 0.79 -1.23 -13.10
N THR A 13 1.26 -2.44 -13.40
CA THR A 13 1.62 -3.46 -12.39
C THR A 13 2.65 -2.93 -11.40
N ASN A 14 3.75 -2.33 -11.89
CA ASN A 14 4.77 -1.78 -11.01
C ASN A 14 4.24 -0.64 -10.13
N THR A 15 3.30 0.16 -10.65
CA THR A 15 2.67 1.25 -9.87
C THR A 15 1.80 0.67 -8.76
N VAL A 16 1.02 -0.37 -9.05
CA VAL A 16 0.20 -1.06 -8.05
C VAL A 16 1.08 -1.71 -6.97
N LEU A 17 2.13 -2.44 -7.36
CA LEU A 17 3.07 -3.06 -6.42
C LEU A 17 3.76 -2.02 -5.52
N PHE A 18 4.19 -0.89 -6.09
CA PHE A 18 4.76 0.21 -5.31
C PHE A 18 3.77 0.75 -4.26
N LEU A 19 2.50 0.94 -4.65
CA LEU A 19 1.47 1.42 -3.74
C LEU A 19 1.11 0.41 -2.65
N LEU A 20 1.09 -0.89 -2.96
CA LEU A 20 0.91 -1.95 -1.96
C LEU A 20 2.03 -1.93 -0.92
N ASN A 21 3.29 -1.93 -1.35
CA ASN A 21 4.44 -1.86 -0.45
C ASN A 21 4.42 -0.60 0.41
N ARG A 22 4.01 0.54 -0.18
CA ARG A 22 3.89 1.80 0.54
C ARG A 22 2.76 1.77 1.57
N GLN A 23 1.63 1.14 1.25
CA GLN A 23 0.52 0.94 2.17
C GLN A 23 0.96 0.12 3.39
N GLN A 24 1.62 -1.02 3.15
CA GLN A 24 2.18 -1.88 4.20
C GLN A 24 3.18 -1.13 5.08
N PHE A 25 4.04 -0.31 4.47
CA PHE A 25 4.98 0.52 5.20
C PHE A 25 4.27 1.50 6.15
N HIS A 26 3.24 2.20 5.68
CA HIS A 26 2.47 3.12 6.53
C HIS A 26 1.73 2.40 7.66
N MET A 27 1.19 1.20 7.42
CA MET A 27 0.62 0.35 8.48
C MET A 27 1.66 0.00 9.54
N HIS A 28 2.84 -0.46 9.11
CA HIS A 28 3.92 -0.77 10.04
C HIS A 28 4.36 0.44 10.88
N GLN A 29 4.46 1.63 10.26
CA GLN A 29 4.77 2.86 10.99
C GLN A 29 3.72 3.20 12.06
N ILE A 30 2.43 2.99 11.75
CA ILE A 30 1.34 3.18 12.72
C ILE A 30 1.50 2.21 13.89
N ASP A 31 1.75 0.92 13.63
CA ASP A 31 1.91 -0.09 14.69
C ASP A 31 3.09 0.24 15.61
N VAL A 32 4.23 0.62 15.02
CA VAL A 32 5.43 1.03 15.77
C VAL A 32 5.16 2.24 16.66
N GLU A 33 4.49 3.28 16.14
CA GLU A 33 4.17 4.46 16.96
C GLU A 33 3.08 4.19 18.00
N GLN A 34 2.14 3.29 17.73
CA GLN A 34 1.18 2.84 18.74
C GLN A 34 1.88 2.13 19.89
N ASP A 35 2.86 1.28 19.61
CA ASP A 35 3.63 0.59 20.65
C ASP A 35 4.53 1.55 21.43
N ARG A 36 5.13 2.54 20.76
CA ARG A 36 5.87 3.64 21.41
C ARG A 36 4.96 4.47 22.31
N LEU A 37 3.76 4.81 21.86
CA LEU A 37 2.77 5.52 22.66
C LEU A 37 2.40 4.73 23.92
N LYS A 38 2.07 3.44 23.79
CA LYS A 38 1.79 2.54 24.93
C LYS A 38 2.96 2.52 25.91
N ALA A 39 4.19 2.37 25.41
CA ALA A 39 5.38 2.36 26.25
C ALA A 39 5.57 3.70 27.00
N SER A 40 5.35 4.84 26.32
CA SER A 40 5.45 6.17 26.94
C SER A 40 4.41 6.40 28.04
N ILE A 41 3.20 5.83 27.87
CA ILE A 41 2.14 5.86 28.89
C ILE A 41 2.56 5.02 30.09
N ASN A 42 3.00 3.78 29.86
CA ASN A 42 3.42 2.86 30.92
C ASN A 42 4.62 3.40 31.74
N ARG A 43 5.53 4.13 31.09
CA ARG A 43 6.68 4.77 31.73
C ARG A 43 6.38 6.12 32.38
N SER A 44 5.12 6.57 32.35
CA SER A 44 4.71 7.90 32.82
C SER A 44 5.55 9.04 32.21
N GLU A 45 5.92 8.92 30.93
CA GLU A 45 6.67 9.96 30.25
C GLU A 45 5.86 11.27 30.14
N ALA A 46 6.58 12.38 29.91
CA ALA A 46 5.97 13.69 29.80
C ALA A 46 4.94 13.76 28.66
N ASN A 47 3.88 14.54 28.87
CA ASN A 47 2.74 14.60 27.94
C ASN A 47 3.14 15.06 26.52
N HIS A 48 4.18 15.88 26.37
CA HIS A 48 4.64 16.32 25.05
C HIS A 48 5.09 15.13 24.17
N LYS A 49 5.72 14.11 24.75
CA LYS A 49 6.13 12.92 24.00
C LYS A 49 4.95 12.05 23.58
N LYS A 50 3.94 11.92 24.45
CA LYS A 50 2.68 11.23 24.12
C LYS A 50 1.98 11.92 22.94
N LEU A 51 1.93 13.26 22.97
CA LEU A 51 1.36 14.06 21.90
C LEU A 51 2.15 13.91 20.59
N GLU A 52 3.47 13.85 20.65
CA GLU A 52 4.32 13.59 19.48
C GLU A 52 3.97 12.25 18.80
N HIS A 53 3.90 11.15 19.58
CA HIS A 53 3.49 9.85 19.04
C HIS A 53 2.08 9.87 18.46
N MET A 54 1.12 10.52 19.14
CA MET A 54 -0.25 10.66 18.64
C MET A 54 -0.32 11.44 17.32
N ASN A 55 0.49 12.49 17.17
CA ASN A 55 0.58 13.26 15.94
C ASN A 55 1.16 12.43 14.80
N LEU A 56 2.24 11.68 15.04
CA LEU A 56 2.83 10.78 14.04
C LEU A 56 1.84 9.71 13.57
N ILE A 57 1.11 9.07 14.51
CA ILE A 57 0.06 8.10 14.18
C ILE A 57 -0.98 8.73 13.25
N ARG A 58 -1.46 9.94 13.58
CA ARG A 58 -2.43 10.66 12.76
C ARG A 58 -1.88 10.97 11.37
N GLU A 59 -0.64 11.43 11.26
CA GLU A 59 0.01 11.71 9.98
C GLU A 59 0.13 10.44 9.13
N TYR A 60 0.56 9.33 9.70
CA TYR A 60 0.65 8.05 8.99
C TYR A 60 -0.72 7.52 8.57
N GLN A 61 -1.78 7.71 9.37
CA GLN A 61 -3.14 7.37 8.98
C GLN A 61 -3.65 8.19 7.78
N LEU A 62 -3.29 9.48 7.71
CA LEU A 62 -3.61 10.31 6.55
C LEU A 62 -2.88 9.82 5.29
N LEU A 63 -1.58 9.52 5.40
CA LEU A 63 -0.79 8.96 4.30
C LEU A 63 -1.31 7.59 3.85
N LEU A 64 -1.72 6.73 4.79
CA LEU A 64 -2.32 5.44 4.51
C LEU A 64 -3.63 5.60 3.74
N THR A 65 -4.48 6.54 4.14
CA THR A 65 -5.76 6.84 3.48
C THR A 65 -5.53 7.32 2.05
N GLU A 66 -4.60 8.25 1.85
CA GLU A 66 -4.24 8.75 0.52
C GLU A 66 -3.68 7.61 -0.36
N CYS A 67 -2.75 6.83 0.18
CA CYS A 67 -2.13 5.71 -0.51
C CYS A 67 -3.18 4.66 -0.92
N SER A 68 -4.12 4.34 -0.04
CA SER A 68 -5.23 3.41 -0.32
C SER A 68 -6.15 3.93 -1.43
N SER A 69 -6.46 5.24 -1.43
CA SER A 69 -7.24 5.84 -2.52
C SER A 69 -6.51 5.79 -3.87
N GLN A 70 -5.19 6.01 -3.87
CA GLN A 70 -4.39 5.90 -5.09
C GLN A 70 -4.31 4.45 -5.58
N LEU A 71 -4.16 3.49 -4.66
CA LEU A 71 -4.12 2.07 -4.97
C LEU A 71 -5.41 1.60 -5.66
N ASP A 72 -6.57 1.91 -5.08
CA ASP A 72 -7.88 1.58 -5.67
C ASP A 72 -8.03 2.14 -7.10
N LYS A 73 -7.61 3.39 -7.34
CA LYS A 73 -7.63 4.00 -8.68
C LYS A 73 -6.72 3.26 -9.66
N GLN A 74 -5.52 2.86 -9.26
CA GLN A 74 -4.59 2.16 -10.14
C GLN A 74 -5.02 0.71 -10.38
N GLN A 75 -5.57 0.03 -9.38
CA GLN A 75 -6.14 -1.31 -9.54
C GLN A 75 -7.31 -1.30 -10.53
N LYS A 76 -8.28 -0.39 -10.37
CA LYS A 76 -9.37 -0.20 -11.34
C LYS A 76 -8.86 0.06 -12.75
N LYS A 77 -7.82 0.87 -12.87
CA LYS A 77 -7.18 1.16 -14.16
C LYS A 77 -6.49 -0.05 -14.77
N LEU A 78 -5.83 -0.87 -13.96
CA LEU A 78 -5.20 -2.13 -14.37
C LEU A 78 -6.26 -3.14 -14.83
N TYR A 79 -7.31 -3.37 -14.05
CA TYR A 79 -8.39 -4.29 -14.41
C TYR A 79 -9.07 -3.87 -15.71
N LYS A 80 -9.46 -2.61 -15.86
CA LYS A 80 -10.04 -2.09 -17.10
C LYS A 80 -9.10 -2.27 -18.30
N TYR A 81 -7.79 -2.13 -18.09
CA TYR A 81 -6.81 -2.34 -19.15
C TYR A 81 -6.75 -3.80 -19.60
N LEU A 82 -6.81 -4.75 -18.67
CA LEU A 82 -6.85 -6.18 -18.96
C LEU A 82 -8.16 -6.61 -19.62
N GLU A 83 -9.30 -6.07 -19.18
CA GLU A 83 -10.61 -6.30 -19.84
C GLU A 83 -10.61 -5.89 -21.32
N MET A 84 -9.89 -4.81 -21.68
CA MET A 84 -9.76 -4.35 -23.06
C MET A 84 -8.71 -5.14 -23.87
N HIS A 85 -7.87 -5.93 -23.20
CA HIS A 85 -6.73 -6.65 -23.79
C HIS A 85 -6.61 -8.05 -23.18
N PRO A 86 -7.60 -8.95 -23.42
CA PRO A 86 -7.64 -10.28 -22.81
C PRO A 86 -6.45 -11.16 -23.21
N ASP A 87 -5.81 -10.87 -24.35
CA ASP A 87 -4.56 -11.53 -24.77
C ASP A 87 -3.39 -11.29 -23.81
N LEU A 88 -3.52 -10.34 -22.88
CA LEU A 88 -2.50 -9.97 -21.91
C LEU A 88 -2.77 -10.51 -20.50
N GLU A 89 -3.89 -11.20 -20.26
CA GLU A 89 -4.29 -11.69 -18.93
C GLU A 89 -3.37 -12.81 -18.41
N ASP A 90 -2.86 -13.64 -19.31
CA ASP A 90 -1.89 -14.73 -19.01
C ASP A 90 -0.44 -14.25 -18.87
N VAL A 91 -0.18 -12.94 -18.98
CA VAL A 91 1.17 -12.42 -18.77
C VAL A 91 1.49 -12.54 -17.28
N LYS A 92 2.39 -13.47 -16.93
CA LYS A 92 2.89 -13.79 -15.56
C LYS A 92 3.11 -12.60 -14.61
N LEU A 93 3.31 -11.39 -15.15
CA LEU A 93 3.38 -10.13 -14.39
C LEU A 93 2.13 -9.85 -13.55
N TYR A 94 0.93 -10.26 -13.99
CA TYR A 94 -0.32 -10.02 -13.27
C TYR A 94 -0.54 -11.01 -12.12
N GLN A 95 -0.22 -12.30 -12.35
CA GLN A 95 -0.35 -13.34 -11.31
C GLN A 95 0.47 -13.03 -10.06
N GLN A 96 1.64 -12.41 -10.23
CA GLN A 96 2.52 -12.04 -9.11
C GLN A 96 1.99 -10.83 -8.32
N ALA A 97 1.39 -9.84 -9.00
CA ALA A 97 0.75 -8.71 -8.31
C ALA A 97 -0.57 -9.09 -7.62
N ASP A 98 -1.31 -10.05 -8.19
CA ASP A 98 -2.53 -10.59 -7.58
C ASP A 98 -2.21 -11.45 -6.34
N SER A 99 -1.16 -12.29 -6.39
CA SER A 99 -0.72 -13.06 -5.21
C SER A 99 -0.24 -12.16 -4.07
N ASP A 100 0.57 -11.16 -4.38
CA ASP A 100 1.11 -10.23 -3.37
C ASP A 100 -0.01 -9.38 -2.74
N SER A 101 -1.10 -9.12 -3.48
CA SER A 101 -2.26 -8.41 -2.96
C SER A 101 -3.13 -9.25 -2.01
N LYS A 102 -3.26 -10.57 -2.25
CA LYS A 102 -4.07 -11.47 -1.43
C LYS A 102 -3.41 -11.82 -0.09
N ASP A 103 -2.08 -11.96 -0.07
CA ASP A 103 -1.34 -12.20 1.16
C ASP A 103 -1.44 -11.02 2.14
N SER A 104 -1.53 -9.79 1.62
CA SER A 104 -1.71 -8.57 2.42
C SER A 104 -3.08 -8.39 3.08
N LEU A 105 -4.11 -9.14 2.63
CA LEU A 105 -5.47 -9.14 3.20
C LEU A 105 -5.73 -10.30 4.15
N SER A 106 -4.91 -11.36 4.14
CA SER A 106 -5.10 -12.55 4.98
C SER A 106 -4.48 -12.43 6.39
N THR A 107 -3.85 -11.30 6.71
CA THR A 107 -3.16 -11.07 7.99
C THR A 107 -3.66 -9.85 8.78
N ALA A 108 -4.78 -9.26 8.37
CA ALA A 108 -5.52 -8.25 9.14
C ALA A 108 -6.77 -8.88 9.79
#